data_AF-A0A6C0L3X2-F1
#
_entry.id   AF-A0A6C0L3X2-F1
#
_cell.length_a   1.000
_cell.length_b   1.000
_cell.length_c   1.000
_cell.angle_alpha   90.00
_cell.angle_beta   90.00
_cell.angle_gamma   90.00
#
_symmetry.space_group_name_H-M   'P 1'
#
loop_
_entity.id
_entity.type
_entity.pdbx_description
1 polymer ?
#
loop_
_entity_poly.entity_id
_entity_poly.type
_entity_poly.pdbx_seq_one_letter_code
_entity_poly.pdbx_strand_id
1 'polypeptide(L)'
;MNYTIKMPPIKDLTVVSVENIHVAVPEYIIEKNIIINSFEDMLETYLAMIKDKHFFTINKEELRGYLEDLTYMYCPGDDLNKDKVLWCFQDEEEEEEEEDEGVPVIDIE
;
A
#
# COMPACT_ATOMS: atom_id res chain seq x y z
N MET A 1 28.53 15.95 5.47
CA MET A 1 28.02 15.77 6.83
C MET A 1 28.11 14.29 7.15
N ASN A 2 28.87 13.90 8.18
CA ASN A 2 28.96 12.51 8.60
C ASN A 2 27.80 12.20 9.54
N TYR A 3 26.80 11.45 9.08
CA TYR A 3 25.76 10.93 9.95
C TYR A 3 26.31 9.71 10.68
N THR A 4 26.67 9.86 11.95
CA THR A 4 26.91 8.72 12.83
C THR A 4 25.55 8.14 13.22
N ILE A 5 25.07 7.16 12.45
CA ILE A 5 23.85 6.43 12.79
C ILE A 5 24.17 5.51 13.97
N LYS A 6 23.96 5.98 15.20
CA LYS A 6 23.84 5.09 16.35
C LYS A 6 22.47 4.43 16.25
N MET A 7 22.41 3.22 15.68
CA MET A 7 21.19 2.42 15.76
C MET A 7 20.82 2.28 17.24
N PRO A 8 19.60 2.66 17.64
CA PRO A 8 19.15 2.41 18.99
C PRO A 8 19.18 0.90 19.25
N PRO A 9 19.53 0.46 20.49
CA PRO A 9 19.55 -0.95 20.82
C PRO A 9 18.18 -1.57 20.51
N ILE A 10 18.19 -2.64 19.72
CA ILE A 10 17.00 -3.39 19.33
C ILE A 10 16.55 -4.20 20.55
N LYS A 11 15.57 -3.65 21.27
CA LYS A 11 14.86 -4.26 22.40
C LYS A 11 13.40 -3.83 22.32
N ASP A 12 12.51 -4.69 22.82
CA ASP A 12 11.07 -4.46 22.92
C ASP A 12 10.43 -4.23 21.54
N LEU A 13 10.72 -5.13 20.58
CA LEU A 13 10.12 -5.10 19.25
C LEU A 13 8.68 -5.59 19.29
N THR A 14 7.80 -4.91 18.57
CA THR A 14 6.45 -5.39 18.29
C THR A 14 6.45 -6.03 16.91
N VAL A 15 6.19 -7.33 16.82
CA VAL A 15 6.08 -8.01 15.52
C VAL A 15 4.68 -7.79 14.96
N VAL A 16 4.61 -7.30 13.73
CA VAL A 16 3.38 -7.14 12.97
C VAL A 16 3.36 -8.17 11.84
N SER A 17 2.44 -9.11 11.91
CA SER A 17 2.26 -10.19 10.93
C SER A 17 0.90 -10.08 10.25
N VAL A 18 0.66 -10.93 9.25
CA VAL A 18 -0.64 -11.05 8.58
C VAL A 18 -1.79 -11.31 9.55
N GLU A 19 -1.52 -11.92 10.69
CA GLU A 19 -2.53 -12.29 11.69
C GLU A 19 -2.97 -11.10 12.55
N ASN A 20 -2.10 -10.09 12.73
CA ASN A 20 -2.33 -9.01 13.69
C ASN A 20 -2.30 -7.61 13.09
N ILE A 21 -1.98 -7.43 11.80
CA ILE A 21 -1.89 -6.11 11.16
C ILE A 21 -3.18 -5.30 11.30
N HIS A 22 -4.34 -5.93 11.13
CA HIS A 22 -5.67 -5.33 11.29
C HIS A 22 -6.04 -4.98 12.74
N VAL A 23 -5.16 -5.26 13.70
CA VAL A 23 -5.29 -4.87 15.11
C VAL A 23 -4.18 -3.90 15.48
N ALA A 24 -2.93 -4.28 15.23
CA ALA A 24 -1.75 -3.51 15.62
C ALA A 24 -1.69 -2.12 14.97
N VAL A 25 -2.05 -2.00 13.68
CA VAL A 25 -2.05 -0.70 13.00
C VAL A 25 -3.18 0.19 13.53
N PRO A 26 -4.45 -0.28 13.62
CA PRO A 26 -5.52 0.47 14.29
C PRO A 26 -5.21 0.89 15.73
N GLU A 27 -4.66 -0.01 16.56
CA GLU A 27 -4.28 0.32 17.94
C GLU A 27 -3.25 1.44 17.99
N TYR A 28 -2.24 1.41 17.12
CA TYR A 28 -1.24 2.47 17.02
C TYR A 28 -1.86 3.81 16.59
N ILE A 29 -2.75 3.80 15.59
CA ILE A 29 -3.47 5.00 15.11
C ILE A 29 -4.29 5.62 16.25
N ILE A 30 -5.04 4.80 16.99
CA ILE A 30 -5.86 5.23 18.13
C ILE A 30 -4.99 5.78 19.26
N GLU A 31 -3.94 5.06 19.65
CA GLU A 31 -3.04 5.47 20.75
C GLU A 31 -2.38 6.82 20.45
N LYS A 32 -1.95 7.04 19.20
CA LYS A 32 -1.27 8.26 18.77
C LYS A 32 -2.23 9.37 18.30
N ASN A 33 -3.54 9.12 18.29
CA ASN A 33 -4.58 10.03 17.76
C ASN A 33 -4.27 10.50 16.32
N ILE A 34 -3.82 9.58 15.47
CA ILE A 34 -3.52 9.88 14.06
C ILE A 34 -4.84 9.95 13.27
N ILE A 35 -4.94 10.92 12.35
CA ILE A 35 -6.07 11.06 11.43
C ILE A 35 -5.60 10.57 10.05
N ILE A 36 -6.32 9.62 9.47
CA ILE A 36 -6.06 9.09 8.13
C ILE A 36 -7.12 9.67 7.18
N ASN A 37 -6.72 10.54 6.25
CA ASN A 37 -7.59 11.10 5.21
C ASN A 37 -7.18 10.67 3.81
N SER A 38 -6.05 9.98 3.67
CA SER A 38 -5.49 9.57 2.39
C SER A 38 -4.56 8.37 2.58
N PHE A 39 -4.21 7.72 1.47
CA PHE A 39 -3.19 6.67 1.48
C PHE A 39 -1.80 7.18 1.90
N GLU A 40 -1.48 8.46 1.63
CA GLU A 40 -0.21 9.07 2.05
C GLU A 40 -0.12 9.13 3.59
N ASP A 41 -1.21 9.49 4.27
CA ASP A 41 -1.27 9.49 5.75
C ASP A 41 -1.04 8.08 6.32
N MET A 42 -1.54 7.04 5.64
CA MET A 42 -1.30 5.65 6.02
C MET A 42 0.18 5.25 5.84
N LEU A 43 0.83 5.68 4.75
CA LEU A 43 2.26 5.44 4.54
C LEU A 43 3.12 6.13 5.60
N GLU A 44 2.81 7.38 5.95
CA GLU A 44 3.49 8.09 7.03
C GLU A 44 3.30 7.40 8.39
N THR A 45 2.09 6.87 8.64
CA THR A 45 1.81 6.05 9.83
C THR A 45 2.66 4.79 9.86
N TYR A 46 2.73 4.05 8.75
CA TYR A 46 3.60 2.87 8.62
C TYR A 46 5.08 3.20 8.89
N LEU A 47 5.58 4.31 8.34
CA LEU A 47 6.95 4.76 8.58
C LEU A 47 7.18 5.15 10.05
N ALA A 48 6.20 5.78 10.70
CA ALA A 48 6.23 6.09 12.13
C ALA A 48 6.26 4.81 12.97
N MET A 49 5.46 3.80 12.63
CA MET A 49 5.47 2.50 13.31
C MET A 49 6.83 1.81 13.23
N ILE A 50 7.51 1.85 12.07
CA ILE A 50 8.88 1.32 11.91
C ILE A 50 9.86 2.06 12.83
N LYS A 51 9.77 3.40 12.89
CA LYS A 51 10.60 4.22 13.80
C LYS A 51 10.35 3.84 15.26
N ASP A 52 9.11 3.51 15.59
CA ASP A 52 8.65 3.06 16.90
C ASP A 52 8.81 1.54 17.10
N LYS A 53 9.68 0.89 16.32
CA LYS A 53 10.10 -0.52 16.49
C LYS A 53 8.99 -1.56 16.24
N HIS A 54 7.98 -1.23 15.43
CA HIS A 54 7.08 -2.22 14.87
C HIS A 54 7.74 -2.86 13.64
N PHE A 55 7.88 -4.18 13.67
CA PHE A 55 8.56 -4.94 12.64
C PHE A 55 7.56 -5.77 11.83
N PHE A 56 7.34 -5.36 10.59
CA PHE A 56 6.38 -6.01 9.69
C PHE A 56 7.02 -7.24 9.02
N THR A 57 6.50 -8.43 9.34
CA THR A 57 6.92 -9.72 8.77
C THR A 57 5.96 -10.17 7.67
N ILE A 58 5.59 -9.25 6.79
CA ILE A 58 4.62 -9.43 5.71
C ILE A 58 5.34 -9.13 4.39
N ASN A 59 5.01 -9.85 3.31
CA ASN A 59 5.58 -9.53 2.01
C ASN A 59 5.05 -8.16 1.52
N LYS A 60 5.80 -7.49 0.63
CA LYS A 60 5.50 -6.10 0.28
C LYS A 60 4.18 -5.93 -0.48
N GLU A 61 3.79 -6.94 -1.26
CA GLU A 61 2.57 -6.93 -2.06
C GLU A 61 1.33 -7.05 -1.17
N GLU A 62 1.32 -8.03 -0.27
CA GLU A 62 0.28 -8.19 0.75
C GLU A 62 0.21 -7.00 1.70
N LEU A 63 1.37 -6.50 2.15
CA LEU A 63 1.41 -5.33 3.02
C LEU A 63 0.73 -4.13 2.37
N ARG A 64 0.96 -3.92 1.07
CA ARG A 64 0.30 -2.83 0.35
C ARG A 64 -1.22 -3.01 0.35
N GLY A 65 -1.72 -4.20 0.02
CA GLY A 65 -3.15 -4.51 0.05
C GLY A 65 -3.76 -4.23 1.43
N TYR A 66 -3.13 -4.71 2.51
CA TYR A 66 -3.60 -4.46 3.86
C TYR A 66 -3.61 -2.96 4.23
N LEU A 67 -2.63 -2.18 3.78
CA LEU A 67 -2.62 -0.73 4.01
C LEU A 67 -3.70 -0.02 3.19
N GLU A 68 -4.00 -0.48 1.97
CA GLU A 68 -5.09 0.04 1.15
C GLU A 68 -6.46 -0.23 1.80
N ASP A 69 -6.68 -1.47 2.28
CA ASP A 69 -7.88 -1.87 3.04
C ASP A 69 -8.06 -1.00 4.29
N LEU A 70 -6.99 -0.85 5.09
CA LEU A 70 -7.02 -0.01 6.28
C LEU A 70 -7.28 1.46 5.93
N THR A 71 -6.67 1.98 4.85
CA THR A 71 -6.92 3.37 4.42
C THR A 71 -8.38 3.59 4.09
N TYR A 72 -9.00 2.67 3.35
CA TYR A 72 -10.42 2.75 3.03
C TYR A 72 -11.30 2.63 4.28
N MET A 73 -10.91 1.80 5.26
CA MET A 73 -11.60 1.71 6.55
C MET A 73 -11.68 3.04 7.30
N TYR A 74 -10.60 3.84 7.29
CA TYR A 74 -10.56 5.14 7.96
C TYR A 74 -11.09 6.30 7.10
N CYS A 75 -10.99 6.19 5.78
CA CYS A 75 -11.42 7.21 4.83
C CYS A 75 -12.33 6.60 3.73
N PRO A 76 -13.54 6.14 4.09
CA PRO A 76 -14.41 5.41 3.15
C PRO A 76 -15.06 6.31 2.08
N GLY A 77 -14.99 7.63 2.25
CA GLY A 77 -15.55 8.62 1.32
C GLY A 77 -14.62 9.06 0.20
N ASP A 78 -13.38 8.55 0.16
CA ASP A 78 -12.41 8.84 -0.91
C ASP A 78 -12.52 7.76 -2.00
N ASP A 79 -13.11 8.14 -3.14
CA ASP A 79 -13.28 7.26 -4.30
C ASP A 79 -11.94 6.70 -4.81
N LEU A 80 -10.83 7.43 -4.65
CA LEU A 80 -9.51 6.94 -5.08
C LEU A 80 -9.02 5.76 -4.22
N ASN A 81 -9.33 5.75 -2.92
CA ASN A 81 -9.00 4.62 -2.05
C ASN A 81 -9.93 3.44 -2.30
N LYS A 82 -11.21 3.71 -2.59
CA LYS A 82 -12.16 2.69 -3.03
C LYS A 82 -11.70 2.00 -4.30
N ASP A 83 -11.28 2.76 -5.32
CA ASP A 83 -10.82 2.22 -6.59
C ASP A 83 -9.58 1.33 -6.40
N LYS A 84 -8.64 1.71 -5.53
CA LYS A 84 -7.47 0.88 -5.19
C LYS A 84 -7.85 -0.47 -4.59
N VAL A 85 -8.75 -0.47 -3.60
CA VAL A 85 -9.23 -1.71 -2.96
C VAL A 85 -9.95 -2.59 -3.99
N LEU A 86 -10.73 -2.00 -4.89
CA LEU A 86 -11.46 -2.73 -5.92
C LEU A 86 -10.55 -3.24 -7.05
N TRP A 87 -9.45 -2.56 -7.34
CA TRP A 87 -8.50 -2.95 -8.38
C TRP A 87 -7.89 -4.33 -8.10
N CYS A 88 -7.72 -4.70 -6.82
CA CYS A 88 -7.28 -6.05 -6.43
C CYS A 88 -8.23 -7.18 -6.86
N PHE A 89 -9.45 -6.86 -7.30
CA PHE A 89 -10.47 -7.82 -7.74
C PHE A 89 -10.83 -7.71 -9.22
N GLN A 90 -10.22 -6.78 -9.95
CA GLN A 90 -10.39 -6.71 -11.40
C GLN A 90 -9.47 -7.77 -12.01
N ASP A 91 -10.05 -8.72 -12.73
CA ASP A 91 -9.28 -9.63 -13.57
C ASP A 91 -8.43 -8.78 -14.53
N GLU A 92 -7.17 -9.15 -14.75
CA GLU A 92 -6.36 -8.58 -15.83
C GLU A 92 -7.12 -8.85 -17.13
N GLU A 93 -7.94 -7.90 -17.59
CA GLU A 93 -8.48 -7.95 -18.94
C GLU A 93 -7.27 -7.97 -19.86
N GLU A 94 -6.95 -9.15 -20.41
CA GLU A 94 -5.91 -9.33 -21.43
C GLU A 94 -6.14 -8.25 -22.48
N GLU A 95 -5.20 -7.31 -22.61
CA GLU A 95 -5.25 -6.30 -23.67
C GLU A 95 -5.31 -7.07 -25.00
N GLU A 96 -6.49 -7.15 -25.63
CA GLU A 96 -6.62 -7.68 -26.98
C GLU A 96 -5.72 -6.83 -27.88
N GLU A 97 -4.59 -7.42 -28.30
CA GLU A 97 -3.68 -6.80 -29.27
C GLU A 97 -4.50 -6.39 -30.50
N GLU A 98 -4.71 -5.09 -30.73
CA GLU A 98 -5.38 -4.62 -31.94
C GLU A 98 -4.57 -5.09 -33.17
N GLU A 99 -5.13 -6.03 -33.93
CA GLU A 99 -4.58 -6.43 -35.23
C GLU A 99 -4.52 -5.20 -36.16
N ASP A 100 -3.30 -4.72 -36.42
CA ASP A 100 -2.99 -3.67 -37.40
C ASP A 100 -3.51 -4.12 -38.79
N GLU A 101 -4.69 -3.62 -39.19
CA GLU A 101 -5.23 -3.83 -40.55
C GLU A 101 -4.28 -3.21 -41.58
N GLY A 102 -3.41 -4.07 -42.11
CA GLY A 102 -2.39 -3.72 -43.10
C GLY A 102 -2.94 -2.88 -44.25
N VAL A 103 -2.30 -1.74 -44.48
CA VAL A 103 -2.58 -0.77 -45.55
C VAL A 103 -2.64 -1.49 -46.91
N PRO A 104 -3.72 -1.33 -47.71
CA PRO A 104 -3.81 -1.99 -49.01
C PRO A 104 -2.77 -1.39 -49.97
N VAL A 105 -1.92 -2.25 -50.52
CA VAL A 105 -0.97 -1.89 -51.57
C VAL A 105 -1.77 -1.59 -52.84
N ILE A 106 -1.77 -0.33 -53.25
CA ILE A 106 -2.39 0.11 -54.49
C ILE A 106 -1.38 -0.14 -55.62
N ASP A 107 -1.64 -1.13 -56.47
CA ASP A 107 -0.89 -1.32 -57.70
C ASP A 107 -1.20 -0.15 -58.65
N ILE A 108 -0.17 0.66 -58.95
CA ILE A 108 -0.25 1.71 -59.97
C ILE A 108 0.28 1.10 -61.27
N GLU A 109 -0.61 0.92 -62.25
CA GLU A 109 -0.28 0.54 -63.64
C GLU A 109 0.54 1.62 -64.37
#